data_AF-A0A0M8PGW1-F1
#
_entry.id   AF-A0A0M8PGW1-F1
#
_cell.length_a   1.000
_cell.length_b   1.000
_cell.length_c   1.000
_cell.angle_alpha   90.00
_cell.angle_beta   90.00
_cell.angle_gamma   90.00
#
_symmetry.space_group_name_H-M   'P 1'
#
loop_
_entity.id
_entity.type
_entity.pdbx_description
1 polymer ?
#
loop_
_entity_poly.entity_id
_entity_poly.type
_entity_poly.pdbx_seq_one_letter_code
_entity_poly.pdbx_strand_id
1 'polypeptide(L)'
;MTIGASNTTGYARFLGTCLGAAAAILAWNITAGNVFALAFLGWIMAVWTGYITIVRGNGPMGRFIMLTYNLSVLYGYSLSQKAANFDEDEGGSNPIMTEIALHRVVAVLSGCIWGIIITRMIWPISARNRLKESLSLIWLHLSLVWKRDPLSIMAKGQRSVLYMTPREKLEIERFLSRLETLQAAAGSEFELKSAFPEASYANIVRRTRSMVNSFHTMNIELMKNDVATEGEISLLQYTKLERQQLSARVSHLLSVIASSMKLEYPLSDVLPSIDHARDRLLARIYRYRLDREASQQTTDEDCALLYAYILVTGQLSNEITEIIAEIGQLFGVLSEDVVQLA
;
A
#
# COMPACT_ATOMS: atom_id res chain seq x y z
N MET A 1 -16.08 -0.95 -3.12
CA MET A 1 -15.15 0.01 -3.77
C MET A 1 -15.16 1.27 -2.91
N THR A 2 -14.02 1.87 -2.61
CA THR A 2 -13.99 3.15 -1.87
C THR A 2 -14.45 4.30 -2.77
N ILE A 3 -14.80 5.44 -2.20
CA ILE A 3 -15.18 6.64 -2.96
C ILE A 3 -14.06 7.05 -3.92
N GLY A 4 -12.80 7.01 -3.47
CA GLY A 4 -11.65 7.36 -4.29
C GLY A 4 -11.42 6.42 -5.48
N ALA A 5 -11.61 5.12 -5.25
CA ALA A 5 -11.55 4.13 -6.32
C ALA A 5 -12.71 4.29 -7.32
N SER A 6 -13.88 4.71 -6.85
CA SER A 6 -15.03 5.06 -7.70
C SER A 6 -14.72 6.30 -8.56
N ASN A 7 -14.13 7.35 -7.98
CA ASN A 7 -13.77 8.59 -8.67
C ASN A 7 -12.73 8.36 -9.78
N THR A 8 -11.64 7.66 -9.47
CA THR A 8 -10.59 7.33 -10.45
C THR A 8 -11.14 6.49 -11.60
N THR A 9 -11.95 5.47 -11.28
CA THR A 9 -12.58 4.62 -12.29
C THR A 9 -13.61 5.40 -13.12
N GLY A 10 -14.41 6.25 -12.48
CA GLY A 10 -15.40 7.10 -13.13
C GLY A 10 -14.76 8.09 -14.11
N TYR A 11 -13.66 8.74 -13.70
CA TYR A 11 -12.89 9.64 -14.56
C TYR A 11 -12.29 8.92 -15.77
N ALA A 12 -11.65 7.76 -15.54
CA ALA A 12 -11.11 6.94 -16.63
C ALA A 12 -12.21 6.45 -17.58
N ARG A 13 -13.41 6.15 -17.05
CA ARG A 13 -14.57 5.74 -17.84
C ARG A 13 -15.14 6.89 -18.67
N PHE A 14 -15.26 8.09 -18.10
CA PHE A 14 -15.68 9.31 -18.78
C PHE A 14 -14.76 9.59 -19.97
N LEU A 15 -13.48 9.83 -19.69
CA LEU A 15 -12.53 10.23 -20.74
C LEU A 15 -12.29 9.12 -21.75
N GLY A 16 -12.19 7.88 -21.29
CA GLY A 16 -11.94 6.74 -22.17
C GLY A 16 -13.09 6.54 -23.14
N THR A 17 -14.32 6.73 -22.69
CA THR A 17 -15.51 6.64 -23.56
C THR A 17 -15.55 7.77 -24.58
N CYS A 18 -15.28 9.02 -24.17
CA CYS A 18 -15.24 10.16 -25.10
C CYS A 18 -14.15 10.01 -26.17
N LEU A 19 -12.93 9.60 -25.78
CA LEU A 19 -11.85 9.36 -26.73
C LEU A 19 -12.13 8.19 -27.67
N GLY A 20 -12.66 7.09 -27.13
CA GLY A 20 -13.06 5.93 -27.92
C GLY A 20 -14.16 6.29 -28.94
N ALA A 21 -15.15 7.09 -28.54
CA ALA A 21 -16.23 7.56 -29.39
C ALA A 21 -15.71 8.47 -30.52
N ALA A 22 -14.85 9.44 -30.20
CA ALA A 22 -14.23 10.31 -31.21
C ALA A 22 -13.38 9.51 -32.21
N ALA A 23 -12.56 8.57 -31.72
CA ALA A 23 -11.76 7.69 -32.58
C ALA A 23 -12.65 6.82 -33.48
N ALA A 24 -13.78 6.34 -32.97
CA ALA A 24 -14.72 5.52 -33.73
C ALA A 24 -15.38 6.31 -34.87
N ILE A 25 -15.81 7.55 -34.60
CA ILE A 25 -16.36 8.46 -35.62
C ILE A 25 -15.31 8.78 -36.69
N LEU A 26 -14.07 9.10 -36.28
CA LEU A 26 -12.98 9.38 -37.22
C LEU A 26 -12.64 8.17 -38.08
N ALA A 27 -12.53 6.98 -37.49
CA ALA A 27 -12.24 5.75 -38.22
C ALA A 27 -13.33 5.43 -39.25
N TRP A 28 -14.60 5.62 -38.89
CA TRP A 28 -15.72 5.40 -39.82
C TRP A 28 -15.68 6.39 -40.99
N ASN A 29 -15.46 7.68 -40.72
CA ASN A 29 -15.38 8.71 -41.76
C ASN A 29 -14.23 8.50 -42.74
N ILE A 30 -13.08 7.99 -42.27
CA ILE A 30 -11.90 7.73 -43.13
C ILE A 30 -12.11 6.49 -43.99
N THR A 31 -12.73 5.45 -43.44
CA THR A 31 -12.80 4.12 -44.08
C THR A 31 -14.09 3.88 -44.85
N ALA A 32 -15.12 4.70 -44.64
CA ALA A 32 -16.46 4.54 -45.19
C ALA A 32 -17.02 3.11 -45.04
N GLY A 33 -16.66 2.43 -43.94
CA GLY A 33 -17.10 1.05 -43.67
C GLY A 33 -16.29 -0.06 -44.35
N ASN A 34 -15.14 0.25 -44.98
CA ASN A 34 -14.29 -0.78 -45.58
C ASN A 34 -13.66 -1.69 -44.51
N VAL A 35 -13.92 -2.99 -44.63
CA VAL A 35 -13.51 -4.04 -43.67
C VAL A 35 -12.01 -4.06 -43.41
N PHE A 36 -11.20 -4.02 -44.47
CA PHE A 36 -9.75 -4.14 -44.35
C PHE A 36 -9.14 -2.89 -43.71
N ALA A 37 -9.69 -1.71 -44.05
CA ALA A 37 -9.25 -0.45 -43.47
C ALA A 37 -9.66 -0.35 -41.99
N LEU A 38 -10.89 -0.78 -41.63
CA LEU A 38 -11.34 -0.85 -40.23
C LEU A 38 -10.51 -1.84 -39.40
N ALA A 39 -10.15 -3.00 -39.96
CA ALA A 39 -9.29 -3.96 -39.29
C ALA A 39 -7.89 -3.38 -39.01
N PHE A 40 -7.31 -2.67 -39.97
CA PHE A 40 -6.02 -1.99 -39.81
C PHE A 40 -6.08 -0.88 -38.73
N LEU A 41 -7.11 -0.04 -38.74
CA LEU A 41 -7.30 0.96 -37.68
C LEU A 41 -7.55 0.32 -36.31
N GLY A 42 -8.26 -0.81 -36.26
CA GLY A 42 -8.42 -1.60 -35.03
C GLY A 42 -7.09 -2.10 -34.46
N TRP A 43 -6.17 -2.54 -35.33
CA TRP A 43 -4.80 -2.90 -34.91
C TRP A 43 -4.04 -1.71 -34.32
N ILE A 44 -4.09 -0.53 -34.95
CA ILE A 44 -3.48 0.71 -34.41
C ILE A 44 -4.07 1.05 -33.04
N MET A 45 -5.39 0.99 -32.92
CA MET A 45 -6.09 1.25 -31.65
C MET A 45 -5.70 0.27 -30.55
N ALA A 46 -5.49 -1.02 -30.87
CA ALA A 46 -5.03 -2.02 -29.92
C ALA A 46 -3.61 -1.71 -29.42
N VAL A 47 -2.69 -1.31 -30.31
CA VAL A 47 -1.32 -0.91 -29.93
C VAL A 47 -1.34 0.33 -29.02
N TRP A 48 -2.12 1.35 -29.39
CA TRP A 48 -2.28 2.58 -28.61
C TRP A 48 -2.85 2.32 -27.20
N THR A 49 -3.95 1.57 -27.11
CA THR A 49 -4.59 1.27 -25.82
C THR A 49 -3.76 0.31 -24.97
N GLY A 50 -2.98 -0.57 -25.60
CA GLY A 50 -1.96 -1.39 -24.94
C GLY A 50 -0.86 -0.54 -24.29
N TYR A 51 -0.36 0.48 -25.00
CA TYR A 51 0.60 1.44 -24.44
C TYR A 51 0.04 2.17 -23.21
N ILE A 52 -1.21 2.64 -23.26
CA ILE A 52 -1.86 3.29 -22.10
C ILE A 52 -1.98 2.33 -20.90
N THR A 53 -2.33 1.08 -21.17
CA THR A 53 -2.57 0.07 -20.13
C THR A 53 -1.27 -0.33 -19.42
N ILE A 54 -0.20 -0.58 -20.18
CA ILE A 54 1.06 -1.11 -19.65
C ILE A 54 2.00 0.01 -19.22
N VAL A 55 2.28 0.98 -20.10
CA VAL A 55 3.33 2.00 -19.86
C VAL A 55 2.83 3.12 -18.97
N ARG A 56 1.63 3.64 -19.20
CA ARG A 56 1.04 4.68 -18.33
C ARG A 56 0.39 4.12 -17.07
N GLY A 57 0.32 2.80 -16.91
CA GLY A 57 -0.30 2.14 -15.75
C GLY A 57 -1.80 2.40 -15.58
N ASN A 58 -2.46 3.03 -16.56
CA ASN A 58 -3.88 3.39 -16.47
C ASN A 58 -4.74 2.38 -17.23
N GLY A 59 -4.79 1.16 -16.69
CA GLY A 59 -5.55 0.05 -17.27
C GLY A 59 -7.03 0.33 -17.48
N PRO A 60 -7.77 0.94 -16.53
CA PRO A 60 -9.18 1.29 -16.72
C PRO A 60 -9.39 2.20 -17.94
N MET A 61 -8.55 3.23 -18.12
CA MET A 61 -8.65 4.17 -19.24
C MET A 61 -8.47 3.46 -20.60
N GLY A 62 -7.40 2.66 -20.75
CA GLY A 62 -7.15 1.92 -21.98
C GLY A 62 -8.30 0.96 -22.35
N ARG A 63 -8.86 0.27 -21.35
CA ARG A 63 -9.99 -0.64 -21.54
C ARG A 63 -11.25 0.08 -22.02
N PHE A 64 -11.60 1.24 -21.45
CA PHE A 64 -12.79 1.97 -21.86
C PHE A 64 -12.63 2.61 -23.25
N ILE A 65 -11.43 3.04 -23.64
CA ILE A 65 -11.16 3.49 -25.01
C ILE A 65 -11.37 2.35 -26.00
N MET A 66 -10.77 1.18 -25.73
CA MET A 66 -10.86 0.02 -26.62
C MET A 66 -12.29 -0.51 -26.72
N LEU A 67 -12.98 -0.65 -25.58
CA LEU A 67 -14.39 -1.03 -25.52
C LEU A 67 -15.24 0.00 -26.29
N THR A 68 -15.03 1.29 -25.99
CA THR A 68 -15.34 2.52 -26.74
C THR A 68 -15.43 2.38 -28.27
N TYR A 69 -14.27 2.12 -28.80
CA TYR A 69 -14.04 2.04 -30.21
C TYR A 69 -14.67 0.77 -30.81
N ASN A 70 -14.40 -0.38 -30.22
CA ASN A 70 -14.78 -1.67 -30.80
C ASN A 70 -16.30 -1.85 -30.90
N LEU A 71 -17.05 -1.60 -29.83
CA LEU A 71 -18.51 -1.82 -29.89
C LEU A 71 -19.16 -0.86 -30.88
N SER A 72 -18.75 0.40 -30.93
CA SER A 72 -19.37 1.37 -31.84
C SER A 72 -19.05 1.05 -33.31
N VAL A 73 -17.79 0.75 -33.63
CA VAL A 73 -17.38 0.42 -35.02
C VAL A 73 -17.96 -0.91 -35.49
N LEU A 74 -17.92 -1.96 -34.66
CA LEU A 74 -18.47 -3.27 -35.02
C LEU A 74 -19.99 -3.23 -35.15
N TYR A 75 -20.66 -2.47 -34.28
CA TYR A 75 -22.10 -2.30 -34.37
C TYR A 75 -22.49 -1.54 -35.64
N GLY A 76 -21.84 -0.41 -35.95
CA GLY A 76 -22.06 0.30 -37.22
C GLY A 76 -21.79 -0.57 -38.44
N TYR A 77 -20.73 -1.38 -38.41
CA TYR A 77 -20.42 -2.34 -39.47
C TYR A 77 -21.51 -3.43 -39.61
N SER A 78 -21.95 -4.02 -38.49
CA SER A 78 -23.03 -5.00 -38.51
C SER A 78 -24.35 -4.42 -39.01
N LEU A 79 -24.64 -3.14 -38.72
CA LEU A 79 -25.83 -2.45 -39.19
C LEU A 79 -25.76 -2.24 -40.71
N SER A 80 -24.59 -1.83 -41.23
CA SER A 80 -24.37 -1.68 -42.67
C SER A 80 -24.50 -2.98 -43.47
N GLN A 81 -24.31 -4.15 -42.83
CA GLN A 81 -24.46 -5.46 -43.48
C GLN A 81 -25.90 -5.99 -43.49
N LYS A 82 -26.76 -5.57 -42.55
CA LYS A 82 -28.14 -6.06 -42.48
C LYS A 82 -29.06 -5.19 -43.34
N ALA A 83 -29.75 -5.78 -44.31
CA ALA A 83 -30.89 -5.14 -44.97
C ALA A 83 -32.00 -4.93 -43.91
N ALA A 84 -32.27 -3.66 -43.60
CA ALA A 84 -33.01 -3.23 -42.42
C ALA A 84 -34.44 -3.77 -42.32
N ASN A 85 -34.91 -3.99 -41.09
CA ASN A 85 -36.34 -3.96 -40.73
C ASN A 85 -36.62 -3.71 -39.23
N PHE A 86 -35.67 -3.25 -38.40
CA PHE A 86 -35.95 -3.10 -36.97
C PHE A 86 -35.45 -1.83 -36.24
N ASP A 87 -34.51 -1.02 -36.77
CA ASP A 87 -34.09 0.22 -36.10
C ASP A 87 -33.73 1.32 -37.13
N GLU A 88 -34.65 2.27 -37.35
CA GLU A 88 -34.43 3.44 -38.24
C GLU A 88 -33.73 4.61 -37.53
N ASP A 89 -33.72 4.60 -36.18
CA ASP A 89 -33.23 5.72 -35.36
C ASP A 89 -31.71 5.97 -35.45
N GLU A 90 -30.92 5.04 -35.99
CA GLU A 90 -29.44 5.15 -36.09
C GLU A 90 -28.92 5.05 -37.55
N GLY A 91 -29.79 5.33 -38.53
CA GLY A 91 -29.43 5.44 -39.96
C GLY A 91 -29.58 4.14 -40.77
N GLY A 92 -30.00 3.04 -40.15
CA GLY A 92 -30.29 1.77 -40.84
C GLY A 92 -29.13 1.30 -41.72
N SER A 93 -29.38 1.15 -43.03
CA SER A 93 -28.37 0.72 -44.01
C SER A 93 -27.20 1.70 -44.20
N ASN A 94 -27.35 2.96 -43.81
CA ASN A 94 -26.29 3.98 -43.77
C ASN A 94 -26.07 4.43 -42.31
N PRO A 95 -25.25 3.71 -41.53
CA PRO A 95 -25.12 3.96 -40.09
C PRO A 95 -24.59 5.36 -39.79
N ILE A 96 -25.32 6.13 -39.00
CA ILE A 96 -24.92 7.46 -38.54
C ILE A 96 -24.04 7.29 -37.30
N MET A 97 -22.74 7.16 -37.55
CA MET A 97 -21.77 6.82 -36.50
C MET A 97 -21.74 7.81 -35.33
N THR A 98 -22.08 9.08 -35.58
CA THR A 98 -22.16 10.11 -34.55
C THR A 98 -23.27 9.84 -33.53
N GLU A 99 -24.44 9.36 -33.96
CA GLU A 99 -25.57 9.06 -33.08
C GLU A 99 -25.28 7.82 -32.23
N ILE A 100 -24.79 6.75 -32.86
CA ILE A 100 -24.36 5.51 -32.19
C ILE A 100 -23.33 5.81 -31.09
N ALA A 101 -22.32 6.62 -31.42
CA ALA A 101 -21.27 7.00 -30.48
C ALA A 101 -21.81 7.92 -29.37
N LEU A 102 -22.71 8.85 -29.68
CA LEU A 102 -23.30 9.77 -28.70
C LEU A 102 -24.23 9.05 -27.72
N HIS A 103 -25.12 8.18 -28.20
CA HIS A 103 -25.98 7.34 -27.34
C HIS A 103 -25.15 6.58 -26.32
N ARG A 104 -24.04 6.01 -26.76
CA ARG A 104 -23.13 5.30 -25.87
C ARG A 104 -22.45 6.20 -24.86
N VAL A 105 -21.96 7.37 -25.27
CA VAL A 105 -21.37 8.34 -24.34
C VAL A 105 -22.41 8.69 -23.27
N VAL A 106 -23.61 9.11 -23.66
CA VAL A 106 -24.69 9.50 -22.72
C VAL A 106 -25.05 8.35 -21.78
N ALA A 107 -25.21 7.12 -22.28
CA ALA A 107 -25.52 5.96 -21.45
C ALA A 107 -24.42 5.62 -20.44
N VAL A 108 -23.14 5.76 -20.82
CA VAL A 108 -22.03 5.54 -19.89
C VAL A 108 -21.93 6.68 -18.88
N LEU A 109 -22.14 7.93 -19.31
CA LEU A 109 -22.11 9.10 -18.43
C LEU A 109 -23.21 9.05 -17.37
N SER A 110 -24.44 8.71 -17.75
CA SER A 110 -25.54 8.54 -16.80
C SER A 110 -25.23 7.45 -15.78
N GLY A 111 -24.66 6.32 -16.22
CA GLY A 111 -24.19 5.25 -15.33
C GLY A 111 -23.08 5.70 -14.38
N CYS A 112 -22.12 6.53 -14.83
CA CYS A 112 -21.07 7.09 -13.97
C CYS A 112 -21.66 8.02 -12.91
N ILE A 113 -22.57 8.91 -13.30
CA ILE A 113 -23.25 9.84 -12.38
C ILE A 113 -24.02 9.05 -11.32
N TRP A 114 -24.79 8.04 -11.72
CA TRP A 114 -25.51 7.18 -10.78
C TRP A 114 -24.57 6.42 -9.85
N GLY A 115 -23.45 5.89 -10.36
CA GLY A 115 -22.42 5.24 -9.56
C GLY A 115 -21.83 6.17 -8.48
N ILE A 116 -21.58 7.43 -8.81
CA ILE A 116 -21.11 8.45 -7.85
C ILE A 116 -22.18 8.71 -6.78
N ILE A 117 -23.45 8.84 -7.17
CA ILE A 117 -24.56 9.04 -6.23
C ILE A 117 -24.64 7.88 -5.24
N ILE A 118 -24.65 6.63 -5.71
CA ILE A 118 -24.74 5.43 -4.86
C ILE A 118 -23.54 5.35 -3.89
N THR A 119 -22.32 5.56 -4.41
CA THR A 119 -21.09 5.46 -3.60
C THR A 119 -20.92 6.60 -2.60
N ARG A 120 -21.66 7.71 -2.76
CA ARG A 120 -21.64 8.83 -1.83
C ARG A 120 -22.82 8.87 -0.85
N MET A 121 -24.01 8.48 -1.28
CA MET A 121 -25.23 8.58 -0.47
C MET A 121 -25.58 7.29 0.29
N ILE A 122 -25.42 6.13 -0.34
CA ILE A 122 -25.92 4.87 0.24
C ILE A 122 -24.81 4.14 1.02
N TRP A 123 -23.60 4.07 0.46
CA TRP A 123 -22.45 3.40 1.12
C TRP A 123 -21.15 4.21 0.98
N PRO A 124 -20.99 5.31 1.75
CA PRO A 124 -19.77 6.10 1.74
C PRO A 124 -18.64 5.36 2.48
N ILE A 125 -17.87 4.55 1.74
CA ILE A 125 -16.64 3.94 2.27
C ILE A 125 -15.45 4.81 1.90
N SER A 126 -14.91 5.54 2.87
CA SER A 126 -13.73 6.39 2.67
C SER A 126 -12.43 5.55 2.64
N ALA A 127 -11.64 5.75 1.58
CA ALA A 127 -10.27 5.25 1.47
C ALA A 127 -9.35 5.92 2.49
N ARG A 128 -9.55 7.21 2.80
CA ARG A 128 -8.77 7.92 3.85
C ARG A 128 -8.92 7.23 5.21
N ASN A 129 -10.16 6.93 5.63
CA ASN A 129 -10.41 6.23 6.89
C ASN A 129 -9.91 4.79 6.87
N ARG A 130 -10.16 4.06 5.77
CA ARG A 130 -9.64 2.69 5.60
C ARG A 130 -8.11 2.62 5.61
N LEU A 131 -7.43 3.63 5.08
CA LEU A 131 -5.98 3.74 5.11
C LEU A 131 -5.47 3.87 6.55
N LYS A 132 -6.03 4.81 7.33
CA LYS A 132 -5.70 5.02 8.75
C LYS A 132 -5.93 3.76 9.59
N GLU A 133 -7.10 3.12 9.44
CA GLU A 133 -7.40 1.83 10.08
C GLU A 133 -6.38 0.75 9.72
N SER A 134 -6.03 0.64 8.43
CA SER A 134 -5.10 -0.38 7.95
C SER A 134 -3.67 -0.15 8.46
N LEU A 135 -3.21 1.10 8.50
CA LEU A 135 -1.92 1.49 9.08
C LEU A 135 -1.84 1.14 10.57
N SER A 136 -2.89 1.47 11.33
CA SER A 136 -2.98 1.10 12.75
C SER A 136 -2.91 -0.42 12.96
N LEU A 137 -3.67 -1.18 12.15
CA LEU A 137 -3.68 -2.64 12.25
C LEU A 137 -2.32 -3.27 11.95
N ILE A 138 -1.61 -2.82 10.92
CA ILE A 138 -0.30 -3.39 10.60
C ILE A 138 0.73 -3.08 11.68
N TRP A 139 0.74 -1.87 12.26
CA TRP A 139 1.67 -1.55 13.34
C TRP A 139 1.37 -2.31 14.63
N LEU A 140 0.10 -2.54 14.97
CA LEU A 140 -0.27 -3.44 16.07
C LEU A 140 0.15 -4.88 15.79
N HIS A 141 -0.01 -5.35 14.56
CA HIS A 141 0.46 -6.68 14.20
C HIS A 141 1.98 -6.78 14.35
N LEU A 142 2.73 -5.79 13.85
CA LEU A 142 4.19 -5.74 13.99
C LEU A 142 4.64 -5.63 15.45
N SER A 143 3.89 -4.90 16.29
CA SER A 143 4.21 -4.81 17.72
C SER A 143 4.12 -6.16 18.42
N LEU A 144 3.11 -6.96 18.08
CA LEU A 144 2.91 -8.32 18.60
C LEU A 144 3.95 -9.31 18.04
N VAL A 145 4.26 -9.21 16.74
CA VAL A 145 5.33 -10.00 16.10
C VAL A 145 6.66 -9.75 16.79
N TRP A 146 7.03 -8.48 17.02
CA TRP A 146 8.28 -8.14 17.69
C TRP A 146 8.33 -8.65 19.14
N LYS A 147 7.19 -8.67 19.83
CA LYS A 147 7.06 -9.17 21.20
C LYS A 147 7.30 -10.68 21.34
N ARG A 148 7.29 -11.45 20.24
CA ARG A 148 7.61 -12.90 20.24
C ARG A 148 9.03 -13.18 20.73
N ASP A 149 9.96 -12.25 20.55
CA ASP A 149 11.36 -12.30 21.03
C ASP A 149 12.07 -13.67 20.86
N PRO A 150 12.32 -14.13 19.62
CA PRO A 150 13.12 -15.29 19.28
C PRO A 150 14.40 -15.50 20.08
N LEU A 151 15.13 -14.41 20.34
CA LEU A 151 16.41 -14.45 21.03
C LEU A 151 16.27 -14.91 22.48
N SER A 152 15.12 -14.67 23.13
CA SER A 152 14.83 -15.21 24.47
C SER A 152 14.46 -16.69 24.46
N ILE A 153 13.99 -17.24 23.34
CA ILE A 153 13.75 -18.68 23.17
C ILE A 153 15.09 -19.39 22.96
N MET A 154 15.94 -18.84 22.09
CA MET A 154 17.31 -19.33 21.87
C MET A 154 18.15 -19.32 23.17
N ALA A 155 17.99 -18.29 24.02
CA ALA A 155 18.67 -18.21 25.32
C ALA A 155 18.33 -19.38 26.28
N LYS A 156 17.25 -20.13 26.02
CA LYS A 156 16.85 -21.32 26.79
C LYS A 156 17.38 -22.63 26.18
N GLY A 157 18.21 -22.57 25.13
CA GLY A 157 18.70 -23.74 24.40
C GLY A 157 17.62 -24.41 23.54
N GLN A 158 16.51 -23.72 23.25
CA GLN A 158 15.47 -24.22 22.36
C GLN A 158 15.78 -23.83 20.91
N ARG A 159 15.19 -24.56 19.94
CA ARG A 159 15.31 -24.23 18.52
C ARG A 159 14.92 -22.78 18.24
N SER A 160 15.65 -22.15 17.33
CA SER A 160 15.35 -20.76 16.95
C SER A 160 13.94 -20.68 16.35
N VAL A 161 13.20 -19.66 16.77
CA VAL A 161 11.88 -19.33 16.23
C VAL A 161 12.02 -18.05 15.43
N LEU A 162 11.32 -17.91 14.32
CA LEU A 162 11.38 -16.69 13.52
C LEU A 162 10.43 -15.63 14.09
N TYR A 163 10.74 -14.35 13.87
CA TYR A 163 9.77 -13.28 14.13
C TYR A 163 8.52 -13.49 13.28
N MET A 164 8.71 -13.72 11.98
CA MET A 164 7.64 -13.99 11.03
C MET A 164 7.89 -15.27 10.25
N THR A 165 6.85 -16.07 10.06
CA THR A 165 6.92 -17.20 9.12
C THR A 165 6.91 -16.69 7.66
N PRO A 166 7.38 -17.49 6.68
CA PRO A 166 7.30 -17.12 5.27
C PRO A 166 5.86 -16.83 4.79
N ARG A 167 4.86 -17.49 5.40
CA ARG A 167 3.43 -17.25 5.12
C ARG A 167 2.97 -15.90 5.65
N GLU A 168 3.27 -15.60 6.92
CA GLU A 168 2.96 -14.29 7.53
C GLU A 168 3.63 -13.16 6.75
N LYS A 169 4.89 -13.34 6.30
CA LYS A 169 5.58 -12.36 5.45
C LYS A 169 4.81 -12.09 4.15
N LEU A 170 4.38 -13.15 3.46
CA LEU A 170 3.60 -13.01 2.22
C LEU A 170 2.26 -12.31 2.45
N GLU A 171 1.60 -12.59 3.57
CA GLU A 171 0.35 -11.93 3.95
C GLU A 171 0.57 -10.43 4.22
N ILE A 172 1.64 -10.08 4.93
CA ILE A 172 2.01 -8.69 5.20
C ILE A 172 2.37 -7.95 3.92
N GLU A 173 3.13 -8.55 3.00
CA GLU A 173 3.46 -7.92 1.71
C GLU A 173 2.20 -7.66 0.86
N ARG A 174 1.27 -8.63 0.83
CA ARG A 174 -0.03 -8.43 0.19
C ARG A 174 -0.83 -7.32 0.87
N PHE A 175 -0.76 -7.23 2.19
CA PHE A 175 -1.43 -6.17 2.95
C PHE A 175 -0.82 -4.79 2.65
N LEU A 176 0.52 -4.66 2.61
CA LEU A 176 1.22 -3.43 2.23
C LEU A 176 0.88 -2.99 0.82
N SER A 177 0.82 -3.92 -0.15
CA SER A 177 0.38 -3.60 -1.51
C SER A 177 -1.04 -3.06 -1.55
N ARG A 178 -1.97 -3.65 -0.77
CA ARG A 178 -3.33 -3.09 -0.63
C ARG A 178 -3.31 -1.71 0.00
N LEU A 179 -2.44 -1.47 0.96
CA LEU A 179 -2.29 -0.19 1.65
C LEU A 179 -1.84 0.92 0.67
N GLU A 180 -0.89 0.63 -0.23
CA GLU A 180 -0.49 1.53 -1.32
C GLU A 180 -1.67 1.82 -2.27
N THR A 181 -2.48 0.82 -2.61
CA THR A 181 -3.68 1.07 -3.44
C THR A 181 -4.73 1.94 -2.72
N LEU A 182 -4.87 1.78 -1.39
CA LEU A 182 -5.76 2.61 -0.59
C LEU A 182 -5.25 4.05 -0.50
N GLN A 183 -3.93 4.24 -0.38
CA GLN A 183 -3.30 5.55 -0.38
C GLN A 183 -3.56 6.30 -1.69
N ALA A 184 -3.35 5.64 -2.84
CA ALA A 184 -3.64 6.23 -4.15
C ALA A 184 -5.14 6.57 -4.31
N ALA A 185 -6.02 5.69 -3.83
CA ALA A 185 -7.45 5.98 -3.81
C ALA A 185 -7.80 7.16 -2.90
N ALA A 186 -7.18 7.28 -1.72
CA ALA A 186 -7.41 8.35 -0.75
C ALA A 186 -7.08 9.74 -1.31
N GLY A 187 -6.03 9.87 -2.14
CA GLY A 187 -5.71 11.11 -2.84
C GLY A 187 -6.78 11.54 -3.85
N SER A 188 -7.56 10.60 -4.37
CA SER A 188 -8.66 10.86 -5.31
C SER A 188 -10.02 11.08 -4.62
N GLU A 189 -10.07 11.07 -3.29
CA GLU A 189 -11.25 11.44 -2.52
C GLU A 189 -11.27 12.95 -2.30
N PHE A 190 -12.35 13.60 -2.76
CA PHE A 190 -12.58 15.01 -2.50
C PHE A 190 -13.30 15.19 -1.16
N GLU A 191 -12.65 15.83 -0.19
CA GLU A 191 -13.26 16.25 1.07
C GLU A 191 -13.27 17.77 1.16
N LEU A 192 -14.38 18.33 1.66
CA LEU A 192 -14.56 19.77 1.82
C LEU A 192 -13.76 20.35 3.00
N LYS A 193 -13.39 19.51 3.97
CA LYS A 193 -12.71 19.95 5.21
C LYS A 193 -11.23 20.26 4.98
N SER A 194 -10.51 19.37 4.28
CA SER A 194 -9.09 19.55 3.98
C SER A 194 -8.61 18.66 2.83
N ALA A 195 -7.57 19.14 2.14
CA ALA A 195 -6.84 18.36 1.15
C ALA A 195 -6.15 17.14 1.81
N PHE A 196 -6.04 16.04 1.05
CA PHE A 196 -5.34 14.85 1.53
C PHE A 196 -3.82 15.10 1.60
N PRO A 197 -3.15 14.89 2.74
CA PRO A 197 -1.69 15.04 2.85
C PRO A 197 -0.95 13.86 2.19
N GLU A 198 -1.00 13.78 0.85
CA GLU A 198 -0.53 12.62 0.09
C GLU A 198 0.95 12.29 0.36
N ALA A 199 1.81 13.31 0.46
CA ALA A 199 3.23 13.14 0.71
C ALA A 199 3.52 12.49 2.08
N SER A 200 2.88 12.97 3.15
CA SER A 200 3.07 12.42 4.49
C SER A 200 2.58 10.97 4.58
N TYR A 201 1.39 10.67 4.04
CA TYR A 201 0.93 9.28 3.98
C TYR A 201 1.84 8.41 3.12
N ALA A 202 2.36 8.88 1.98
CA ALA A 202 3.31 8.14 1.15
C ALA A 202 4.58 7.77 1.92
N ASN A 203 5.13 8.74 2.67
CA ASN A 203 6.28 8.52 3.52
C ASN A 203 5.97 7.49 4.60
N ILE A 204 4.84 7.61 5.29
CA ILE A 204 4.41 6.65 6.32
C ILE A 204 4.31 5.21 5.75
N VAL A 205 3.71 5.03 4.56
CA VAL A 205 3.62 3.71 3.90
C VAL A 205 5.01 3.16 3.56
N ARG A 206 5.86 3.99 2.93
CA ARG A 206 7.24 3.62 2.56
C ARG A 206 8.06 3.20 3.78
N ARG A 207 7.98 3.94 4.87
CA ARG A 207 8.68 3.65 6.13
C ARG A 207 8.15 2.40 6.81
N THR A 208 6.83 2.18 6.76
CA THR A 208 6.23 0.93 7.25
C THR A 208 6.75 -0.28 6.48
N ARG A 209 6.89 -0.18 5.16
CA ARG A 209 7.52 -1.23 4.33
C ARG A 209 8.99 -1.45 4.71
N SER A 210 9.74 -0.37 4.96
CA SER A 210 11.12 -0.44 5.47
C SER A 210 11.21 -1.19 6.80
N MET A 211 10.32 -0.90 7.76
CA MET A 211 10.25 -1.65 9.03
C MET A 211 10.02 -3.15 8.82
N VAL A 212 9.10 -3.54 7.93
CA VAL A 212 8.85 -4.96 7.60
C VAL A 212 10.12 -5.62 7.03
N ASN A 213 10.87 -4.90 6.19
CA ASN A 213 12.16 -5.38 5.68
C ASN A 213 13.19 -5.57 6.81
N SER A 214 13.23 -4.70 7.82
CA SER A 214 14.12 -4.85 8.99
C SER A 214 13.80 -6.14 9.77
N PHE A 215 12.51 -6.46 9.97
CA PHE A 215 12.12 -7.72 10.61
C PHE A 215 12.51 -8.93 9.76
N HIS A 216 12.37 -8.82 8.42
CA HIS A 216 12.81 -9.88 7.52
C HIS A 216 14.34 -10.08 7.56
N THR A 217 15.10 -9.00 7.66
CA THR A 217 16.56 -9.05 7.84
C THR A 217 16.92 -9.84 9.09
N MET A 218 16.24 -9.58 10.21
CA MET A 218 16.44 -10.33 11.45
C MET A 218 16.06 -11.82 11.30
N ASN A 219 14.99 -12.14 10.56
CA ASN A 219 14.66 -13.53 10.26
C ASN A 219 15.76 -14.25 9.48
N ILE A 220 16.38 -13.59 8.49
CA ILE A 220 17.48 -14.19 7.72
C ILE A 220 18.64 -14.53 8.64
N GLU A 221 18.98 -13.64 9.57
CA GLU A 221 20.04 -13.88 10.55
C GLU A 221 19.70 -15.03 11.50
N LEU A 222 18.46 -15.10 11.99
CA LEU A 222 17.98 -16.21 12.83
C LEU A 222 17.99 -17.57 12.10
N MET A 223 17.83 -17.57 10.78
CA MET A 223 17.83 -18.81 9.97
C MET A 223 19.23 -19.39 9.76
N LYS A 224 20.32 -18.64 10.06
CA LYS A 224 21.68 -19.15 9.90
C LYS A 224 21.99 -20.28 10.90
N ASN A 225 21.48 -20.16 12.12
CA ASN A 225 21.71 -21.10 13.22
C ASN A 225 20.36 -21.66 13.73
N ASP A 226 20.08 -22.94 13.47
CA ASP A 226 18.86 -23.63 13.96
C ASP A 226 18.92 -23.90 15.47
N VAL A 227 20.12 -24.18 15.97
CA VAL A 227 20.42 -24.41 17.40
C VAL A 227 21.52 -23.44 17.81
N ALA A 228 21.29 -22.72 18.90
CA ALA A 228 22.26 -21.77 19.42
C ALA A 228 23.49 -22.49 20.01
N THR A 229 24.68 -21.93 19.79
CA THR A 229 25.92 -22.43 20.40
C THR A 229 25.94 -22.17 21.91
N GLU A 230 26.79 -22.87 22.67
CA GLU A 230 26.94 -22.58 24.12
C GLU A 230 27.40 -21.13 24.37
N GLY A 231 28.28 -20.61 23.50
CA GLY A 231 28.73 -19.22 23.51
C GLY A 231 27.61 -18.22 23.25
N GLU A 232 26.76 -18.47 22.24
CA GLU A 232 25.56 -17.66 21.96
C GLU A 232 24.58 -17.69 23.14
N ILE A 233 24.33 -18.86 23.72
CA ILE A 233 23.42 -19.01 24.87
C ILE A 233 23.93 -18.19 26.06
N SER A 234 25.21 -18.30 26.41
CA SER A 234 25.83 -17.55 27.50
C SER A 234 25.68 -16.04 27.29
N LEU A 235 25.99 -15.55 26.08
CA LEU A 235 25.85 -14.14 25.71
C LEU A 235 24.38 -13.67 25.74
N LEU A 236 23.45 -14.48 25.22
CA LEU A 236 22.02 -14.16 25.19
C LEU A 236 21.40 -14.12 26.58
N GLN A 237 21.88 -14.95 27.51
CA GLN A 237 21.49 -14.93 28.91
C GLN A 237 22.04 -13.70 29.63
N TYR A 238 23.31 -13.36 29.40
CA TYR A 238 23.96 -12.20 30.02
C TYR A 238 23.31 -10.86 29.64
N THR A 239 22.75 -10.77 28.43
CA THR A 239 22.12 -9.57 27.85
C THR A 239 20.59 -9.55 27.95
N LYS A 240 20.00 -10.54 28.63
CA LYS A 240 18.55 -10.77 28.66
C LYS A 240 17.74 -9.54 29.07
N LEU A 241 18.16 -8.85 30.13
CA LEU A 241 17.41 -7.71 30.68
C LEU A 241 17.36 -6.55 29.67
N GLU A 242 18.50 -6.17 29.12
CA GLU A 242 18.63 -5.08 28.16
C GLU A 242 17.87 -5.38 26.87
N ARG A 243 17.94 -6.64 26.38
CA ARG A 243 17.16 -7.08 25.20
C ARG A 243 15.66 -7.01 25.44
N GLN A 244 15.18 -7.46 26.60
CA GLN A 244 13.76 -7.38 26.97
C GLN A 244 13.27 -5.95 27.04
N GLN A 245 14.05 -5.05 27.65
CA GLN A 245 13.72 -3.62 27.69
C GLN A 245 13.67 -3.02 26.28
N LEU A 246 14.68 -3.28 25.44
CA LEU A 246 14.73 -2.78 24.07
C LEU A 246 13.54 -3.29 23.24
N SER A 247 13.24 -4.59 23.31
CA SER A 247 12.11 -5.21 22.62
C SER A 247 10.78 -4.61 23.06
N ALA A 248 10.56 -4.46 24.38
CA ALA A 248 9.36 -3.86 24.93
C ALA A 248 9.18 -2.39 24.47
N ARG A 249 10.26 -1.62 24.34
CA ARG A 249 10.21 -0.22 23.87
C ARG A 249 9.77 -0.14 22.41
N VAL A 250 10.33 -0.98 21.53
CA VAL A 250 9.93 -1.05 20.12
C VAL A 250 8.45 -1.42 19.99
N SER A 251 8.00 -2.50 20.65
CA SER A 251 6.59 -2.91 20.63
C SER A 251 5.65 -1.84 21.19
N HIS A 252 6.05 -1.15 22.26
CA HIS A 252 5.26 -0.07 22.84
C HIS A 252 5.08 1.09 21.87
N LEU A 253 6.16 1.60 21.26
CA LEU A 253 6.10 2.72 20.33
C LEU A 253 5.26 2.39 19.09
N LEU A 254 5.37 1.18 18.55
CA LEU A 254 4.50 0.70 17.47
C LEU A 254 3.02 0.74 17.84
N SER A 255 2.69 0.41 19.09
CA SER A 255 1.32 0.45 19.59
C SER A 255 0.83 1.88 19.84
N VAL A 256 1.72 2.78 20.26
CA VAL A 256 1.45 4.22 20.42
C VAL A 256 1.15 4.88 19.08
N ILE A 257 2.00 4.68 18.05
CA ILE A 257 1.75 5.25 16.71
C ILE A 257 0.48 4.68 16.08
N ALA A 258 0.16 3.41 16.34
CA ALA A 258 -1.08 2.79 15.90
C ALA A 258 -2.31 3.42 16.56
N SER A 259 -2.22 3.74 17.84
CA SER A 259 -3.30 4.36 18.59
C SER A 259 -3.52 5.80 18.14
N SER A 260 -2.44 6.58 17.98
CA SER A 260 -2.50 7.95 17.46
C SER A 260 -3.11 8.00 16.05
N MET A 261 -2.68 7.13 15.13
CA MET A 261 -3.23 7.06 13.77
C MET A 261 -4.72 6.67 13.75
N LYS A 262 -5.14 5.78 14.64
CA LYS A 262 -6.54 5.35 14.74
C LYS A 262 -7.45 6.41 15.35
N LEU A 263 -6.95 7.14 16.34
CA LEU A 263 -7.71 8.17 17.06
C LEU A 263 -7.57 9.56 16.43
N GLU A 264 -6.69 9.71 15.44
CA GLU A 264 -6.35 11.01 14.82
C GLU A 264 -5.89 12.03 15.85
N TYR A 265 -5.12 11.54 16.83
CA TYR A 265 -4.75 12.29 18.01
C TYR A 265 -3.26 12.61 17.99
N PRO A 266 -2.86 13.85 18.34
CA PRO A 266 -1.47 14.24 18.35
C PRO A 266 -0.65 13.42 19.36
N LEU A 267 0.59 13.14 19.01
CA LEU A 267 1.51 12.45 19.92
C LEU A 267 2.05 13.42 20.97
N SER A 268 2.45 12.89 22.13
CA SER A 268 3.20 13.65 23.13
C SER A 268 4.58 14.02 22.58
N ASP A 269 5.05 15.22 22.91
CA ASP A 269 6.36 15.75 22.50
C ASP A 269 7.55 14.91 22.99
N VAL A 270 7.36 14.13 24.04
CA VAL A 270 8.44 13.33 24.64
C VAL A 270 8.05 11.86 24.61
N LEU A 271 8.57 11.16 23.59
CA LEU A 271 8.47 9.70 23.49
C LEU A 271 9.77 9.04 23.95
N PRO A 272 9.70 7.84 24.57
CA PRO A 272 10.89 7.14 25.04
C PRO A 272 11.79 6.74 23.87
N SER A 273 13.07 7.13 23.92
CA SER A 273 14.05 6.79 22.88
C SER A 273 14.43 5.31 22.89
N ILE A 274 14.41 4.69 21.69
CA ILE A 274 14.93 3.34 21.46
C ILE A 274 16.47 3.35 21.51
N ASP A 275 17.12 4.43 21.07
CA ASP A 275 18.58 4.54 21.01
C ASP A 275 19.22 4.37 22.39
N HIS A 276 18.67 4.98 23.43
CA HIS A 276 19.19 4.79 24.79
C HIS A 276 19.10 3.34 25.28
N ALA A 277 18.04 2.61 24.91
CA ALA A 277 17.93 1.19 25.26
C ALA A 277 18.91 0.33 24.44
N ARG A 278 19.15 0.70 23.18
CA ARG A 278 20.14 0.07 22.30
C ARG A 278 21.58 0.30 22.80
N ASP A 279 21.90 1.51 23.21
CA ASP A 279 23.23 1.86 23.74
C ASP A 279 23.53 1.12 25.04
N ARG A 280 22.52 0.93 25.90
CA ARG A 280 22.65 0.06 27.09
C ARG A 280 22.93 -1.40 26.72
N LEU A 281 22.27 -1.93 25.69
CA LEU A 281 22.53 -3.28 25.21
C LEU A 281 23.95 -3.42 24.65
N LEU A 282 24.39 -2.46 23.84
CA LEU A 282 25.77 -2.40 23.32
C LEU A 282 26.80 -2.34 24.45
N ALA A 283 26.60 -1.48 25.44
CA ALA A 283 27.47 -1.40 26.61
C ALA A 283 27.49 -2.71 27.41
N ARG A 284 26.36 -3.42 27.50
CA ARG A 284 26.27 -4.73 28.16
C ARG A 284 27.06 -5.81 27.41
N ILE A 285 26.97 -5.85 26.08
CA ILE A 285 27.76 -6.74 25.23
C ILE A 285 29.26 -6.44 25.36
N TYR A 286 29.64 -5.16 25.38
CA TYR A 286 31.03 -4.77 25.59
C TYR A 286 31.56 -5.24 26.96
N ARG A 287 30.77 -5.08 28.03
CA ARG A 287 31.13 -5.58 29.38
C ARG A 287 31.26 -7.11 29.41
N TYR A 288 30.39 -7.83 28.72
CA TYR A 288 30.50 -9.29 28.61
C TYR A 288 31.84 -9.71 28.01
N ARG A 289 32.30 -9.03 26.95
CA ARG A 289 33.58 -9.34 26.30
C ARG A 289 34.80 -9.03 27.16
N LEU A 290 34.69 -8.08 28.10
CA LEU A 290 35.76 -7.80 29.07
C LEU A 290 35.83 -8.85 30.18
N ASP A 291 34.71 -9.50 30.48
CA ASP A 291 34.61 -10.54 31.50
C ASP A 291 35.14 -11.87 30.94
N ARG A 292 36.42 -12.14 31.24
CA ARG A 292 37.12 -13.35 30.80
C ARG A 292 36.56 -14.64 31.37
N GLU A 293 35.78 -14.61 32.45
CA GLU A 293 35.14 -15.81 33.00
C GLU A 293 33.81 -16.08 32.27
N ALA A 294 33.03 -15.03 32.02
CA ALA A 294 31.76 -15.16 31.31
C ALA A 294 31.92 -15.47 29.80
N SER A 295 32.95 -14.92 29.15
CA SER A 295 33.17 -15.00 27.70
C SER A 295 34.03 -16.20 27.26
N GLN A 296 34.41 -17.13 28.14
CA GLN A 296 35.34 -18.23 27.81
C GLN A 296 34.88 -19.11 26.65
N GLN A 297 33.57 -19.28 26.51
CA GLN A 297 32.93 -20.16 25.54
C GLN A 297 32.44 -19.41 24.29
N THR A 298 32.63 -18.09 24.22
CA THR A 298 32.06 -17.23 23.18
C THR A 298 33.11 -16.81 22.18
N THR A 299 32.82 -17.07 20.90
CA THR A 299 33.61 -16.62 19.76
C THR A 299 33.10 -15.28 19.23
N ASP A 300 33.89 -14.61 18.38
CA ASP A 300 33.44 -13.37 17.73
C ASP A 300 32.24 -13.62 16.79
N GLU A 301 32.11 -14.83 16.22
CA GLU A 301 30.97 -15.23 15.39
C GLU A 301 29.67 -15.31 16.21
N ASP A 302 29.73 -15.79 17.45
CA ASP A 302 28.56 -15.86 18.35
C ASP A 302 27.99 -14.47 18.69
N CYS A 303 28.80 -13.40 18.55
CA CYS A 303 28.34 -12.03 18.74
C CYS A 303 27.57 -11.47 17.53
N ALA A 304 27.71 -12.08 16.35
CA ALA A 304 27.17 -11.55 15.09
C ALA A 304 25.65 -11.35 15.16
N LEU A 305 24.92 -12.30 15.76
CA LEU A 305 23.47 -12.23 15.92
C LEU A 305 23.01 -11.00 16.73
N LEU A 306 23.72 -10.67 17.81
CA LEU A 306 23.38 -9.49 18.62
C LEU A 306 23.77 -8.18 17.96
N TYR A 307 24.88 -8.14 17.21
CA TYR A 307 25.21 -6.96 16.41
C TYR A 307 24.19 -6.72 15.29
N ALA A 308 23.72 -7.79 14.64
CA ALA A 308 22.62 -7.69 13.67
C ALA A 308 21.33 -7.19 14.34
N TYR A 309 20.99 -7.71 15.52
CA TYR A 309 19.83 -7.24 16.30
C TYR A 309 19.94 -5.75 16.66
N ILE A 310 21.12 -5.28 17.05
CA ILE A 310 21.39 -3.86 17.33
C ILE A 310 21.23 -3.01 16.06
N LEU A 311 21.76 -3.47 14.93
CA LEU A 311 21.64 -2.76 13.66
C LEU A 311 20.17 -2.65 13.22
N VAL A 312 19.44 -3.75 13.27
CA VAL A 312 18.01 -3.82 12.93
C VAL A 312 17.19 -2.93 13.86
N THR A 313 17.44 -2.96 15.17
CA THR A 313 16.72 -2.08 16.11
C THR A 313 17.06 -0.61 15.92
N GLY A 314 18.27 -0.28 15.46
CA GLY A 314 18.61 1.08 15.04
C GLY A 314 17.86 1.53 13.79
N GLN A 315 17.73 0.67 12.78
CA GLN A 315 16.90 0.96 11.61
C GLN A 315 15.43 1.16 12.00
N LEU A 316 14.89 0.28 12.85
CA LEU A 316 13.52 0.41 13.37
C LEU A 316 13.33 1.71 14.17
N SER A 317 14.31 2.12 14.97
CA SER A 317 14.29 3.39 15.70
C SER A 317 14.12 4.58 14.76
N ASN A 318 14.91 4.61 13.69
CA ASN A 318 14.87 5.68 12.70
C ASN A 318 13.51 5.72 11.99
N GLU A 319 13.01 4.58 11.52
CA GLU A 319 11.71 4.55 10.82
C GLU A 319 10.54 4.93 11.72
N ILE A 320 10.54 4.47 12.98
CA ILE A 320 9.50 4.83 13.96
C ILE A 320 9.56 6.33 14.27
N THR A 321 10.75 6.89 14.50
CA THR A 321 10.94 8.33 14.80
C THR A 321 10.44 9.19 13.65
N GLU A 322 10.74 8.79 12.42
CA GLU A 322 10.29 9.53 11.25
C GLU A 322 8.78 9.38 11.02
N ILE A 323 8.19 8.21 11.29
CA ILE A 323 6.73 8.06 11.28
C ILE A 323 6.08 8.95 12.35
N ILE A 324 6.66 9.05 13.54
CA ILE A 324 6.20 9.95 14.61
C ILE A 324 6.21 11.41 14.10
N ALA A 325 7.27 11.83 13.41
CA ALA A 325 7.35 13.17 12.84
C ALA A 325 6.26 13.43 11.78
N GLU A 326 6.01 12.46 10.89
CA GLU A 326 4.92 12.55 9.90
C GLU A 326 3.55 12.61 10.58
N ILE A 327 3.32 11.82 11.63
CA ILE A 327 2.09 11.86 12.44
C ILE A 327 1.94 13.23 13.13
N GLY A 328 3.02 13.80 13.65
CA GLY A 328 3.03 15.15 14.21
C GLY A 328 2.65 16.23 13.19
N GLN A 329 3.07 16.08 11.92
CA GLN A 329 2.63 16.98 10.85
C GLN A 329 1.14 16.80 10.50
N LEU A 330 0.60 15.58 10.63
CA LEU A 330 -0.80 15.27 10.31
C LEU A 330 -1.79 15.74 11.38
N PHE A 331 -1.47 15.52 12.67
CA PHE A 331 -2.40 15.74 13.78
C PHE A 331 -1.96 16.84 14.74
N GLY A 332 -0.77 17.41 14.56
CA GLY A 332 -0.17 18.39 15.46
C GLY A 332 0.54 17.76 16.66
N VAL A 333 0.83 18.61 17.63
CA VAL A 333 1.49 18.28 18.90
C VAL A 333 0.47 18.33 20.02
N LEU A 334 0.60 17.43 21.00
CA LEU A 334 -0.28 17.40 22.15
C LEU A 334 -0.01 18.60 23.07
N SER A 335 -0.92 19.57 23.11
CA SER A 335 -0.91 20.70 24.06
C SER A 335 -2.09 20.64 25.03
N GLU A 336 -1.98 21.34 26.17
CA GLU A 336 -3.03 21.45 27.19
C GLU A 336 -4.37 21.96 26.62
N ASP A 337 -4.31 22.82 25.60
CA ASP A 337 -5.48 23.38 24.92
C ASP A 337 -6.33 22.33 24.19
N VAL A 338 -5.75 21.19 23.82
CA VAL A 338 -6.44 20.08 23.14
C VAL A 338 -7.26 19.24 24.13
N VAL A 339 -6.94 19.29 25.43
CA VAL A 339 -7.52 18.44 26.48
C VAL A 339 -8.29 19.30 27.50
N GLN A 340 -9.21 20.13 27.02
CA GLN A 340 -10.13 20.82 27.92
C GLN A 340 -11.16 19.83 28.48
N LEU A 341 -11.14 19.64 29.80
CA LEU A 341 -12.19 18.90 30.52
C LEU A 341 -13.45 19.79 30.53
N ALA A 342 -14.46 19.38 29.74
CA ALA A 342 -15.77 20.03 29.71
C ALA A 342 -16.57 19.78 30.99
#